data_AF-A0A0S8BI81-F1
#
_entry.id   AF-A0A0S8BI81-F1
#
_cell.length_a   1.000
_cell.length_b   1.000
_cell.length_c   1.000
_cell.angle_alpha   90.00
_cell.angle_beta   90.00
_cell.angle_gamma   90.00
#
_symmetry.space_group_name_H-M   'P 1'
#
loop_
_entity.id
_entity.type
_entity.pdbx_description
1 polymer ?
#
loop_
_entity_poly.entity_id
_entity_poly.type
_entity_poly.pdbx_seq_one_letter_code
_entity_poly.pdbx_strand_id
1 'polypeptide(L)'
;MKRRYIVLALLLLIIALTACDSTTRGSGNVITEERDVSGYDSIALTGIGSVEIIQGDTESVVVEAEDNIMPLLTAEVQDGTLILSQEDNRIINPTKPIKYTVQIIEVNGLSSTGSGHTRNQYTEFGSQWLW
;
A
#
# COMPACT_ATOMS: atom_id res chain seq x y z
N MET A 1 7.84 23.27 45.74
CA MET A 1 8.64 22.43 44.81
C MET A 1 7.80 21.31 44.17
N LYS A 2 7.05 20.51 44.95
CA LYS A 2 6.21 19.37 44.46
C LYS A 2 5.15 19.73 43.40
N ARG A 3 4.51 20.90 43.51
CA ARG A 3 3.48 21.39 42.56
C ARG A 3 3.99 21.59 41.13
N ARG A 4 5.28 21.92 40.96
CA ARG A 4 5.91 22.15 39.65
C ARG A 4 6.17 20.83 38.91
N TYR A 5 6.51 19.78 39.64
CA TYR A 5 6.68 18.43 39.09
C TYR A 5 5.35 17.80 38.67
N ILE A 6 4.25 18.11 39.36
CA ILE A 6 2.90 17.67 38.97
C ILE A 6 2.48 18.31 37.64
N VAL A 7 2.74 19.61 37.46
CA VAL A 7 2.44 20.32 36.20
C VAL A 7 3.31 19.82 35.05
N LEU A 8 4.60 19.55 35.29
CA LEU A 8 5.50 18.97 34.29
C LEU A 8 5.10 17.53 33.90
N ALA A 9 4.68 16.71 34.86
CA ALA A 9 4.19 15.35 34.58
C ALA A 9 2.88 15.36 33.77
N LEU A 10 1.98 16.30 34.04
CA LEU A 10 0.73 16.48 33.29
C LEU A 10 0.97 16.93 31.85
N LEU A 11 1.93 17.83 31.62
CA LEU A 11 2.33 18.26 30.27
C LEU A 11 2.95 17.13 29.45
N LEU A 12 3.77 16.28 30.09
CA LEU A 12 4.36 15.08 29.46
C LEU A 12 3.32 14.01 29.11
N LEU A 13 2.27 13.88 29.94
CA LEU A 13 1.16 12.95 29.70
C LEU A 13 0.27 13.39 28.52
N ILE A 14 0.09 14.68 28.30
CA ILE A 14 -0.71 15.22 27.17
C ILE A 14 -0.02 14.96 25.83
N ILE A 15 1.32 15.01 25.77
CA ILE A 15 2.09 14.70 24.54
C ILE A 15 2.02 13.21 24.21
N ALA A 16 1.88 12.33 25.20
CA ALA A 16 1.74 10.89 24.99
C ALA A 16 0.36 10.45 24.48
N LEU A 17 -0.65 11.33 24.50
CA LEU A 17 -2.03 11.02 24.11
C LEU A 17 -2.38 11.38 22.66
N THR A 18 -1.44 11.91 21.87
CA THR A 18 -1.70 12.23 20.45
C THR A 18 -1.39 11.04 19.54
N ALA A 19 -2.08 9.91 19.77
CA ALA A 19 -2.23 8.85 18.77
C ALA A 19 -3.64 8.99 18.19
N CYS A 20 -3.79 9.94 17.26
CA CYS A 20 -5.04 10.09 16.50
C CYS A 20 -4.87 9.32 15.20
N ASP A 21 -5.52 8.16 15.09
CA ASP A 21 -5.66 7.42 13.83
C ASP A 21 -6.52 8.26 12.87
N SER A 22 -5.86 9.15 12.13
CA SER A 22 -6.52 9.96 11.11
C SER A 22 -6.70 9.12 9.84
N THR A 23 -7.94 8.71 9.56
CA THR A 23 -8.28 8.14 8.25
C THR A 23 -8.03 9.17 7.15
N THR A 24 -7.16 8.83 6.20
CA THR A 24 -6.88 9.68 5.04
C THR A 24 -7.87 9.36 3.93
N ARG A 25 -8.82 10.27 3.69
CA ARG A 25 -9.75 10.17 2.56
C ARG A 25 -9.07 10.62 1.27
N GLY A 26 -9.27 9.89 0.19
CA GLY A 26 -8.75 10.25 -1.14
C GLY A 26 -9.26 11.62 -1.66
N SER A 27 -8.39 12.33 -2.38
CA SER A 27 -8.64 13.68 -2.92
C SER A 27 -9.54 13.71 -4.15
N GLY A 28 -9.66 12.59 -4.86
CA GLY A 28 -10.29 12.43 -6.17
C GLY A 28 -9.34 12.68 -7.35
N ASN A 29 -8.12 13.17 -7.10
CA ASN A 29 -7.13 13.53 -8.12
C ASN A 29 -6.13 12.39 -8.32
N VAL A 30 -6.30 11.59 -9.38
CA VAL A 30 -5.42 10.45 -9.68
C VAL A 30 -4.14 10.91 -10.38
N ILE A 31 -3.00 10.45 -9.86
CA ILE A 31 -1.67 10.62 -10.43
C ILE A 31 -1.02 9.24 -10.67
N THR A 32 0.01 9.24 -11.50
CA THR A 32 0.80 8.04 -11.84
C THR A 32 2.24 8.25 -11.42
N GLU A 33 2.83 7.26 -10.75
CA GLU A 33 4.23 7.28 -10.32
C GLU A 33 4.91 5.93 -10.62
N GLU A 34 6.15 5.99 -11.11
CA GLU A 34 6.99 4.83 -11.32
C GLU A 34 7.86 4.60 -10.08
N ARG A 35 7.94 3.34 -9.61
CA ARG A 35 8.74 2.95 -8.45
C ARG A 35 10.02 2.28 -8.92
N ASP A 36 11.15 2.83 -8.48
CA ASP A 36 12.48 2.31 -8.78
C ASP A 36 12.80 1.11 -7.87
N VAL A 37 12.28 -0.06 -8.26
CA VAL A 37 12.49 -1.35 -7.58
C VAL A 37 12.77 -2.43 -8.62
N SER A 38 13.61 -3.41 -8.28
CA SER A 38 14.04 -4.49 -9.17
C SER A 38 14.47 -5.73 -8.37
N GLY A 39 14.67 -6.86 -9.06
CA GLY A 39 15.13 -8.11 -8.49
C GLY A 39 14.02 -8.93 -7.84
N TYR A 40 12.83 -8.92 -8.43
CA TYR A 40 11.66 -9.64 -7.91
C TYR A 40 11.10 -10.65 -8.91
N ASP A 41 10.80 -11.85 -8.45
CA ASP A 41 10.13 -12.92 -9.22
C ASP A 41 8.74 -13.28 -8.67
N SER A 42 8.42 -12.70 -7.52
CA SER A 42 7.19 -12.94 -6.76
C SER A 42 6.56 -11.61 -6.38
N ILE A 43 5.23 -11.57 -6.26
CA ILE A 43 4.48 -10.34 -5.94
C ILE A 43 3.52 -10.62 -4.78
N ALA A 44 3.53 -9.76 -3.77
CA ALA A 44 2.63 -9.79 -2.64
C ALA A 44 1.93 -8.43 -2.49
N LEU A 45 0.59 -8.43 -2.48
CA LEU A 45 -0.21 -7.25 -2.15
C LEU A 45 -0.67 -7.34 -0.69
N THR A 46 -0.15 -6.46 0.15
CA THR A 46 -0.49 -6.31 1.57
C THR A 46 -1.16 -4.95 1.79
N GLY A 47 -2.32 -4.76 1.17
CA GLY A 47 -3.02 -3.47 1.21
C GLY A 47 -4.26 -3.44 0.32
N ILE A 48 -4.69 -2.23 -0.04
CA ILE A 48 -5.84 -1.98 -0.91
C ILE A 48 -5.34 -1.67 -2.34
N GLY A 49 -6.01 -2.25 -3.33
CA GLY A 49 -5.76 -1.96 -4.74
C GLY A 49 -5.88 -3.21 -5.61
N SER A 50 -5.63 -3.04 -6.90
CA SER A 50 -5.56 -4.13 -7.87
C SER A 50 -4.16 -4.20 -8.49
N VAL A 51 -3.66 -5.41 -8.71
CA VAL A 51 -2.39 -5.64 -9.40
C VAL A 51 -2.66 -6.21 -10.78
N GLU A 52 -2.12 -5.56 -11.80
CA GLU A 52 -2.01 -6.06 -13.17
C GLU A 52 -0.56 -6.50 -13.41
N ILE A 53 -0.37 -7.72 -13.90
CA ILE A 53 0.95 -8.29 -14.13
C ILE A 53 1.18 -8.37 -15.65
N ILE A 54 2.29 -7.81 -16.10
CA ILE A 54 2.73 -7.82 -17.50
C ILE A 54 4.04 -8.61 -17.57
N GLN A 55 4.14 -9.53 -18.53
CA GLN A 55 5.40 -10.22 -18.81
C GLN A 55 6.13 -9.50 -19.96
N GLY A 56 7.45 -9.35 -19.84
CA GLY A 56 8.26 -8.74 -20.89
C GLY A 56 9.76 -8.85 -20.60
N ASP A 57 10.58 -8.06 -21.28
CA ASP A 57 12.05 -8.13 -21.14
C ASP A 57 12.61 -7.30 -19.97
N THR A 58 11.77 -6.51 -19.30
CA THR A 58 12.16 -5.57 -18.24
C THR A 58 11.29 -5.69 -17.00
N GLU A 59 11.83 -5.29 -15.85
CA GLU A 59 11.08 -5.08 -14.62
C GLU A 59 10.63 -3.62 -14.55
N SER A 60 9.39 -3.39 -14.12
CA SER A 60 8.88 -2.05 -13.82
C SER A 60 7.69 -2.13 -12.87
N VAL A 61 7.52 -1.11 -12.04
CA VAL A 61 6.36 -0.97 -11.15
C VAL A 61 5.78 0.42 -11.34
N VAL A 62 4.55 0.47 -11.85
CA VAL A 62 3.81 1.72 -12.03
C VAL A 62 2.60 1.71 -11.10
N VAL A 63 2.38 2.81 -10.39
CA VAL A 63 1.28 2.98 -9.45
C VAL A 63 0.38 4.10 -9.93
N GLU A 64 -0.92 3.84 -10.04
CA GLU A 64 -1.96 4.85 -10.22
C GLU A 64 -2.77 4.98 -8.92
N ALA A 65 -2.74 6.15 -8.30
CA ALA A 65 -3.45 6.42 -7.06
C ALA A 65 -3.77 7.90 -6.91
N GLU A 66 -4.63 8.26 -5.94
CA GLU A 66 -4.88 9.67 -5.62
C GLU A 66 -3.62 10.34 -5.04
N ASP A 67 -3.37 11.60 -5.38
CA ASP A 67 -2.15 12.34 -5.02
C ASP A 67 -1.83 12.37 -3.52
N ASN A 68 -2.85 12.42 -2.67
CA ASN A 68 -2.70 12.40 -1.22
C ASN A 68 -2.57 10.99 -0.64
N ILE A 69 -2.85 9.95 -1.43
CA ILE A 69 -2.68 8.54 -1.08
C ILE A 69 -1.34 8.01 -1.58
N MET A 70 -0.84 8.47 -2.74
CA MET A 70 0.41 8.02 -3.35
C MET A 70 1.60 7.95 -2.36
N PRO A 71 1.85 8.95 -1.50
CA PRO A 71 2.96 8.92 -0.55
C PRO A 71 2.80 7.87 0.54
N LEU A 72 1.58 7.39 0.77
CA LEU A 72 1.27 6.37 1.78
C LEU A 72 1.41 4.96 1.22
N LEU A 73 1.64 4.79 -0.09
CA LEU A 73 1.83 3.51 -0.74
C LEU A 73 3.33 3.18 -0.81
N THR A 74 3.66 1.94 -0.48
CA THR A 74 5.03 1.43 -0.46
C THR A 74 5.19 0.27 -1.44
N ALA A 75 6.38 0.19 -2.01
CA ALA A 75 6.82 -0.89 -2.89
C ALA A 75 8.25 -1.25 -2.50
N GLU A 76 8.46 -2.44 -1.97
CA GLU A 76 9.76 -2.90 -1.48
C GLU A 76 10.02 -4.34 -1.92
N VAL A 77 11.28 -4.70 -2.15
CA VAL A 77 11.65 -6.08 -2.48
C VAL A 77 12.30 -6.72 -1.25
N GLN A 78 11.71 -7.82 -0.78
CA GLN A 78 12.26 -8.63 0.32
C GLN A 78 12.30 -10.09 -0.12
N ASP A 79 13.48 -10.72 -0.04
CA ASP A 79 13.71 -12.11 -0.43
C ASP A 79 13.17 -12.49 -1.84
N GLY A 80 13.34 -11.59 -2.82
CA GLY A 80 12.86 -11.78 -4.20
C GLY A 80 11.35 -11.55 -4.40
N THR A 81 10.63 -11.14 -3.35
CA THR A 81 9.21 -10.79 -3.41
C THR A 81 9.02 -9.28 -3.40
N LEU A 82 8.36 -8.75 -4.43
CA LEU A 82 7.85 -7.38 -4.44
C LEU A 82 6.63 -7.28 -3.53
N ILE A 83 6.78 -6.56 -2.43
CA ILE A 83 5.74 -6.27 -1.45
C ILE A 83 5.15 -4.90 -1.79
N LEU A 84 3.90 -4.90 -2.25
CA LEU A 84 3.08 -3.72 -2.45
C LEU A 84 2.21 -3.52 -1.21
N SER A 85 2.37 -2.41 -0.51
CA SER A 85 1.68 -2.16 0.76
C SER A 85 1.37 -0.68 0.97
N GLN A 86 0.87 -0.35 2.15
CA GLN A 86 0.68 1.01 2.62
C GLN A 86 1.40 1.20 3.96
N GLU A 87 1.71 2.44 4.34
CA GLU A 87 2.34 2.75 5.63
C GLU A 87 1.59 2.10 6.81
N ASP A 88 2.35 1.43 7.67
CA ASP A 88 1.83 0.83 8.90
C ASP A 88 1.20 1.92 9.78
N ASN A 89 -0.01 1.64 10.30
CA ASN A 89 -0.83 2.56 11.11
C ASN A 89 -1.46 3.74 10.35
N ARG A 90 -1.59 3.64 9.02
CA ARG A 90 -2.42 4.58 8.24
C ARG A 90 -3.67 3.87 7.74
N ILE A 91 -4.84 4.39 8.14
CA ILE A 91 -6.11 4.00 7.52
C ILE A 91 -6.33 4.91 6.32
N ILE A 92 -6.47 4.34 5.12
CA ILE A 92 -6.79 5.08 3.90
C ILE A 92 -8.21 4.75 3.45
N ASN A 93 -8.92 5.73 2.90
CA ASN A 93 -10.24 5.58 2.31
C ASN A 93 -10.23 6.20 0.91
N PRO A 94 -9.70 5.46 -0.09
CA PRO A 94 -9.62 5.93 -1.46
C PRO A 94 -11.01 6.21 -2.04
N THR A 95 -11.14 7.30 -2.80
CA THR A 95 -12.36 7.62 -3.57
C THR A 95 -12.24 7.16 -5.03
N LYS A 96 -11.03 6.80 -5.46
CA LYS A 96 -10.72 6.23 -6.78
C LYS A 96 -9.93 4.92 -6.62
N PRO A 97 -9.99 3.99 -7.60
CA PRO A 97 -9.23 2.76 -7.53
C PRO A 97 -7.72 3.03 -7.44
N ILE A 98 -7.03 2.23 -6.62
CA ILE A 98 -5.55 2.14 -6.61
C ILE A 98 -5.16 0.99 -7.53
N LYS A 99 -4.29 1.25 -8.51
CA LYS A 99 -3.81 0.23 -9.45
C LYS A 99 -2.31 0.15 -9.44
N TYR A 100 -1.80 -1.08 -9.47
CA TYR A 100 -0.40 -1.38 -9.62
C TYR A 100 -0.23 -2.14 -10.94
N THR A 101 0.59 -1.64 -11.84
CA THR A 101 1.02 -2.36 -13.03
C THR A 101 2.45 -2.81 -12.81
N VAL A 102 2.65 -4.13 -12.70
CA VAL A 102 3.93 -4.75 -12.39
C VAL A 102 4.40 -5.53 -13.61
N GLN A 103 5.55 -5.16 -14.14
CA GLN A 103 6.22 -5.93 -15.17
C GLN A 103 7.25 -6.86 -14.55
N ILE A 104 7.26 -8.12 -14.99
CA ILE A 104 8.24 -9.15 -14.62
C ILE A 104 8.96 -9.66 -15.87
N ILE A 105 10.20 -10.10 -15.69
CA ILE A 105 11.00 -10.67 -16.78
C ILE A 105 10.39 -12.02 -17.21
N GLU A 106 10.01 -12.12 -18.48
CA GLU A 106 9.56 -13.37 -19.09
C GLU A 106 10.77 -14.29 -19.34
N VAL A 107 10.78 -15.44 -18.68
CA VAL A 107 11.81 -16.45 -18.94
C VAL A 107 11.45 -17.20 -20.23
N ASN A 108 12.09 -16.83 -21.35
CA ASN A 108 12.04 -17.55 -22.63
C ASN A 108 12.73 -18.93 -22.53
N GLY A 109 12.14 -19.84 -21.75
CA GLY A 109 12.65 -21.18 -21.49
C GLY A 109 11.97 -21.79 -20.27
N LEU A 110 11.32 -22.93 -20.46
CA LEU A 110 10.60 -23.69 -19.43
C LEU A 110 11.34 -23.74 -18.09
N SER A 111 10.88 -22.95 -17.13
CA SER A 111 11.00 -23.24 -15.70
C SER A 111 9.78 -22.65 -14.99
N SER A 112 8.81 -23.52 -14.69
CA SER A 112 7.73 -23.19 -13.76
C SER A 112 8.23 -23.54 -12.37
N THR A 113 8.50 -22.52 -11.56
CA THR A 113 8.57 -22.66 -10.10
C THR A 113 7.98 -21.40 -9.50
N GLY A 114 6.66 -21.37 -9.40
CA GLY A 114 5.92 -20.33 -8.71
C GLY A 114 4.68 -20.96 -8.07
N SER A 115 4.72 -21.20 -6.76
CA SER A 115 3.55 -21.56 -5.97
C SER A 115 2.73 -20.30 -5.68
N GLY A 116 2.08 -19.76 -6.71
CA GLY A 116 1.17 -18.62 -6.57
C GLY A 116 -0.16 -19.09 -5.96
N HIS A 117 -0.29 -19.04 -4.64
CA HIS A 117 -1.59 -19.17 -3.98
C HIS A 117 -2.31 -17.83 -4.09
N THR A 118 -3.03 -17.60 -5.19
CA THR A 118 -3.88 -16.41 -5.34
C THR A 118 -5.09 -16.56 -4.43
N ARG A 119 -4.96 -16.13 -3.16
CA ARG A 119 -6.13 -15.91 -2.31
C ARG A 119 -6.82 -14.64 -2.81
N ASN A 120 -7.69 -14.82 -3.78
CA ASN A 120 -8.53 -13.78 -4.33
C ASN A 120 -9.56 -13.37 -3.27
N GLN A 121 -9.25 -12.38 -2.44
CA GLN A 121 -10.23 -11.76 -1.56
C GLN A 121 -10.86 -10.60 -2.33
N TYR A 122 -11.77 -10.93 -3.25
CA TYR A 122 -12.79 -9.98 -3.69
C TYR A 122 -13.62 -9.61 -2.45
N THR A 123 -13.33 -8.46 -1.85
CA THR A 123 -14.26 -7.85 -0.89
C THR A 123 -15.27 -7.06 -1.72
N GLU A 124 -16.36 -7.71 -2.09
CA GLU A 124 -17.53 -7.04 -2.66
C GLU A 124 -18.07 -6.07 -1.60
N PHE A 125 -17.85 -4.77 -1.79
CA PHE A 125 -18.61 -3.76 -1.06
C PHE A 125 -20.05 -3.80 -1.58
N GLY A 126 -20.90 -4.50 -0.82
CA GLY A 126 -22.32 -4.64 -1.09
C GLY A 126 -22.99 -3.29 -1.30
N SER A 127 -23.49 -3.09 -2.51
CA SER A 127 -24.42 -2.03 -2.87
C SER A 127 -25.78 -2.33 -2.23
N GLN A 128 -26.06 -1.71 -1.09
CA GLN A 128 -27.44 -1.62 -0.58
C GLN A 128 -28.14 -0.45 -1.26
N TRP A 129 -28.90 -0.78 -2.31
CA TRP A 129 -29.99 0.07 -2.79
C TRP A 129 -31.10 0.05 -1.73
N LEU A 130 -31.46 1.23 -1.21
CA LEU A 130 -32.69 1.42 -0.44
C LEU A 130 -33.56 2.43 -1.18
N TRP A 131 -34.73 1.92 -1.59
CA TRP A 131 -36.00 2.49 -2.07
C TRP A 131 -36.09 4.01 -2.31
#